data_AF-A0A1V5PFE9-F1
#
_entry.id   AF-A0A1V5PFE9-F1
#
_cell.length_a   1.000
_cell.length_b   1.000
_cell.length_c   1.000
_cell.angle_alpha   90.00
_cell.angle_beta   90.00
_cell.angle_gamma   90.00
#
_symmetry.space_group_name_H-M   'P 1'
#
loop_
_entity.id
_entity.type
_entity.pdbx_description
1 polymer ?
#
loop_
_entity_poly.entity_id
_entity_poly.type
_entity_poly.pdbx_seq_one_letter_code
_entity_poly.pdbx_strand_id
1 'polypeptide(L)'
;MKAQHLRWCSLVLGLILLVSLLGCSASVTPPPSPSATPLSATFEAPPSSSDTPLQDTSIPSPHPEIPTQTPLPTRPSKALTPISVPTLTASEEQELVLSLLQDNGGCQLPCWWGFTPGETTWQTAQEFFAALGKSPAAYHDPRGTVNYTVRFRVPEWIDQEGHIQQHYVVRDGIIEVIVADPGDSQNYTLPQLLAAYGQPTELWVRTFSMVADQDDGELPFFVLLHYQQRGIWAEYIGLTCTKDAQIPLCPQYAGVLLRLWSPGHGTALEDLDTIVDGISKAEAPYYRFLEEATNWSIEQFYQTFVQPDNQTCLETPADLW
;
A
#
# COMPACT_ATOMS: atom_id res chain seq x y z
N MET A 1 6.57 24.85 -25.13
CA MET A 1 6.87 25.09 -23.69
C MET A 1 8.28 25.60 -23.37
N LYS A 2 9.30 25.54 -24.25
CA LYS A 2 10.70 25.89 -23.89
C LYS A 2 11.01 27.38 -23.63
N ALA A 3 10.28 28.34 -24.23
CA ALA A 3 10.61 29.77 -24.10
C ALA A 3 9.95 30.48 -22.88
N GLN A 4 8.91 29.88 -22.30
CA GLN A 4 8.12 30.49 -21.22
C GLN A 4 8.69 30.13 -19.84
N HIS A 5 9.25 28.92 -19.70
CA HIS A 5 9.95 28.47 -18.48
C HIS A 5 11.27 29.23 -18.24
N LEU A 6 12.01 29.59 -19.29
CA LEU A 6 13.28 30.30 -19.14
C LEU A 6 13.09 31.74 -18.62
N ARG A 7 12.01 32.42 -19.04
CA ARG A 7 11.64 33.76 -18.56
C ARG A 7 11.11 33.75 -17.13
N TRP A 8 10.45 32.67 -16.72
CA TRP A 8 9.99 32.48 -15.35
C TRP A 8 11.16 32.30 -14.38
N CYS A 9 12.16 31.50 -14.75
CA CYS A 9 13.34 31.26 -13.91
C CYS A 9 14.16 32.54 -13.65
N SER A 10 14.29 33.42 -14.65
CA SER A 10 15.03 34.68 -14.49
C SER A 10 14.33 35.71 -13.59
N LEU A 11 12.99 35.72 -13.55
CA LEU A 11 12.22 36.63 -12.70
C LEU A 11 12.22 36.18 -11.22
N VAL A 12 12.19 34.86 -10.97
CA VAL A 12 12.23 34.30 -9.62
C VAL A 12 13.60 34.50 -8.96
N LEU A 13 14.70 34.35 -9.72
CA LEU A 13 16.05 34.64 -9.21
C LEU A 13 16.25 36.10 -8.83
N GLY A 14 15.65 37.04 -9.57
CA GLY A 14 15.71 38.47 -9.25
C GLY A 14 14.94 38.84 -7.98
N LEU A 15 13.85 38.14 -7.65
CA LEU A 15 13.03 38.40 -6.47
C LEU A 15 13.69 37.89 -5.17
N ILE A 16 14.35 36.73 -5.23
CA ILE A 16 15.03 36.10 -4.08
C ILE A 16 16.25 36.92 -3.61
N LEU A 17 16.97 37.55 -4.54
CA LEU A 17 18.08 38.46 -4.25
C LEU A 17 17.64 39.78 -3.59
N LEU A 18 16.36 40.17 -3.74
CA LEU A 18 15.83 41.39 -3.13
C LEU A 18 15.37 41.18 -1.67
N VAL A 19 14.92 39.97 -1.34
CA VAL A 19 14.37 39.64 0.00
C VAL A 19 15.47 39.37 1.03
N SER A 20 16.68 39.03 0.60
CA SER A 20 17.84 38.76 1.48
C SER A 20 18.52 40.03 2.05
N LEU A 21 18.07 41.24 1.69
CA LEU A 21 18.60 42.51 2.18
C LEU A 21 17.76 43.18 3.30
N LEU A 22 16.68 42.54 3.76
CA LEU A 22 15.85 43.03 4.87
C LEU A 22 15.83 42.00 6.00
N GLY A 23 16.88 42.01 6.82
CA GLY A 23 16.94 41.27 8.06
C GLY A 23 16.06 41.88 9.15
N CYS A 24 15.63 41.03 10.10
CA CYS A 24 15.27 41.45 11.44
C CYS A 24 15.71 40.37 12.45
N SER A 25 16.56 40.79 13.37
CA SER A 25 17.02 40.02 14.53
C SER A 25 15.92 39.96 15.58
N ALA A 26 15.56 38.76 16.05
CA ALA A 26 14.73 38.59 17.23
C ALA A 26 15.38 37.58 18.19
N SER A 27 15.75 38.08 19.36
CA SER A 27 16.30 37.30 20.48
C SER A 27 15.21 36.42 21.10
N VAL A 28 15.49 35.13 21.25
CA VAL A 28 14.58 34.15 21.87
C VAL A 28 14.99 33.91 23.33
N THR A 29 14.06 34.20 24.25
CA THR A 29 14.13 33.84 25.67
C THR A 29 13.58 32.44 25.89
N PRO A 30 14.19 31.56 26.70
CA PRO A 30 13.69 30.21 26.92
C PRO A 30 12.56 30.16 27.97
N PRO A 31 11.50 29.35 27.76
CA PRO A 31 10.47 29.09 28.76
C PRO A 31 10.89 27.99 29.77
N PRO A 32 10.36 28.03 31.02
CA PRO A 32 10.69 27.07 32.05
C PRO A 32 9.99 25.71 31.90
N SER A 33 10.71 24.69 32.34
CA SER A 33 10.40 23.26 32.39
C SER A 33 9.22 22.91 33.32
N PRO A 34 8.32 21.98 32.93
CA PRO A 34 7.40 21.34 33.87
C PRO A 34 7.91 19.96 34.35
N SER A 35 7.94 19.83 35.68
CA SER A 35 8.22 18.62 36.45
C SER A 35 7.31 17.44 36.13
N ALA A 36 7.90 16.25 36.12
CA ALA A 36 7.21 14.96 36.08
C ALA A 36 6.77 14.51 37.48
N THR A 37 5.55 14.01 37.60
CA THR A 37 5.10 13.17 38.72
C THR A 37 4.39 11.94 38.14
N PRO A 38 4.74 10.71 38.56
CA PRO A 38 4.08 9.50 38.09
C PRO A 38 2.84 9.18 38.94
N LEU A 39 1.70 8.89 38.29
CA LEU A 39 0.58 8.20 38.93
C LEU A 39 0.54 6.76 38.43
N SER A 40 0.87 5.82 39.33
CA SER A 40 0.51 4.41 39.21
C SER A 40 -0.99 4.26 39.40
N ALA A 41 -1.67 3.61 38.45
CA ALA A 41 -3.01 3.07 38.63
C ALA A 41 -2.95 1.55 38.54
N THR A 42 -3.27 0.92 39.66
CA THR A 42 -3.30 -0.52 39.89
C THR A 42 -4.47 -1.17 39.14
N PHE A 43 -4.19 -2.32 38.53
CA PHE A 43 -5.13 -3.23 37.88
C PHE A 43 -6.08 -3.86 38.92
N GLU A 44 -7.38 -3.85 38.66
CA GLU A 44 -8.34 -4.68 39.40
C GLU A 44 -9.31 -5.34 38.40
N ALA A 45 -9.20 -6.66 38.29
CA ALA A 45 -10.05 -7.51 37.47
C ALA A 45 -11.19 -8.08 38.32
N PRO A 46 -12.46 -8.07 37.85
CA PRO A 46 -13.51 -8.86 38.45
C PRO A 46 -13.67 -10.24 37.79
N PRO A 47 -14.12 -11.25 38.56
CA PRO A 47 -14.12 -12.65 38.15
C PRO A 47 -15.27 -13.05 37.22
N SER A 48 -14.95 -14.00 36.34
CA SER A 48 -15.86 -14.81 35.54
C SER A 48 -16.35 -16.03 36.35
N SER A 49 -17.65 -16.33 36.30
CA SER A 49 -18.25 -17.68 36.11
C SER A 49 -19.72 -17.69 36.54
N SER A 50 -20.60 -18.19 35.68
CA SER A 50 -21.89 -18.77 36.09
C SER A 50 -22.30 -19.83 35.07
N ASP A 51 -22.08 -21.09 35.46
CA ASP A 51 -22.54 -22.29 34.77
C ASP A 51 -24.07 -22.41 34.88
N THR A 52 -24.74 -22.64 33.75
CA THR A 52 -26.16 -23.04 33.74
C THR A 52 -26.26 -24.49 33.24
N PRO A 53 -26.87 -25.42 34.00
CA PRO A 53 -27.00 -26.81 33.58
C PRO A 53 -28.08 -26.97 32.50
N LEU A 54 -27.75 -27.74 31.45
CA LEU A 54 -28.69 -28.28 30.48
C LEU A 54 -29.62 -29.30 31.15
N GLN A 55 -30.93 -29.11 30.99
CA GLN A 55 -31.94 -30.05 31.44
C GLN A 55 -32.49 -30.84 30.25
N ASP A 56 -32.10 -32.11 30.17
CA ASP A 56 -32.64 -33.10 29.26
C ASP A 56 -34.14 -33.30 29.52
N THR A 57 -34.97 -33.14 28.48
CA THR A 57 -36.36 -33.58 28.50
C THR A 57 -36.55 -34.69 27.47
N SER A 58 -36.78 -35.89 27.98
CA SER A 58 -37.03 -37.12 27.25
C SER A 58 -38.33 -37.09 26.46
N ILE A 59 -38.22 -37.53 25.20
CA ILE A 59 -39.26 -37.75 24.20
C ILE A 59 -40.20 -38.91 24.62
N PRO A 60 -41.52 -38.77 24.44
CA PRO A 60 -42.43 -39.90 24.24
C PRO A 60 -42.71 -40.09 22.76
N SER A 61 -42.26 -41.22 22.23
CA SER A 61 -42.61 -41.74 20.89
C SER A 61 -44.00 -42.38 20.93
N PRO A 62 -44.85 -42.13 19.91
CA PRO A 62 -45.74 -43.19 19.47
C PRO A 62 -45.85 -43.31 17.94
N HIS A 63 -45.71 -44.57 17.53
CA HIS A 63 -46.43 -45.27 16.44
C HIS A 63 -46.13 -44.90 14.96
N PRO A 64 -45.66 -45.87 14.14
CA PRO A 64 -45.55 -45.69 12.70
C PRO A 64 -46.92 -45.92 12.03
N GLU A 65 -47.54 -44.84 11.54
CA GLU A 65 -48.59 -44.93 10.53
C GLU A 65 -47.97 -45.14 9.15
N ILE A 66 -48.47 -46.14 8.43
CA ILE A 66 -48.08 -46.49 7.06
C ILE A 66 -48.61 -45.42 6.10
N PRO A 67 -47.76 -44.70 5.34
CA PRO A 67 -48.24 -43.70 4.40
C PRO A 67 -48.73 -44.37 3.11
N THR A 68 -50.00 -44.18 2.80
CA THR A 68 -50.60 -44.46 1.49
C THR A 68 -49.97 -43.54 0.44
N GLN A 69 -49.30 -44.11 -0.56
CA GLN A 69 -48.68 -43.36 -1.65
C GLN A 69 -49.76 -42.69 -2.52
N THR A 70 -49.81 -41.36 -2.45
CA THR A 70 -50.54 -40.52 -3.41
C THR A 70 -49.58 -40.14 -4.54
N PRO A 71 -49.95 -40.31 -5.83
CA PRO A 71 -49.08 -39.92 -6.93
C PRO A 71 -48.90 -38.39 -6.94
N LEU A 72 -47.64 -37.95 -6.81
CA LEU A 72 -47.25 -36.55 -6.78
C LEU A 72 -47.39 -35.92 -8.18
N PRO A 73 -47.90 -34.67 -8.30
CA PRO A 73 -47.96 -33.99 -9.60
C PRO A 73 -46.54 -33.66 -10.08
N THR A 74 -46.18 -34.14 -11.27
CA THR A 74 -44.92 -33.80 -11.93
C THR A 74 -44.88 -32.31 -12.27
N ARG A 75 -44.12 -31.53 -11.48
CA ARG A 75 -43.83 -30.12 -11.77
C ARG A 75 -42.86 -30.08 -12.95
N PRO A 76 -43.16 -29.36 -14.05
CA PRO A 76 -42.19 -29.16 -15.11
C PRO A 76 -41.01 -28.34 -14.54
N SER A 77 -39.82 -28.95 -14.55
CA SER A 77 -38.56 -28.26 -14.24
C SER A 77 -38.33 -27.22 -15.35
N LYS A 78 -38.58 -25.95 -15.05
CA LYS A 78 -38.08 -24.86 -15.89
C LYS A 78 -36.56 -24.91 -15.77
N ALA A 79 -35.90 -25.24 -16.89
CA ALA A 79 -34.46 -25.05 -17.02
C ALA A 79 -34.17 -23.59 -16.69
N LEU A 80 -33.42 -23.36 -15.60
CA LEU A 80 -32.87 -22.05 -15.29
C LEU A 80 -31.88 -21.75 -16.41
N THR A 81 -32.27 -20.84 -17.31
CA THR A 81 -31.33 -20.19 -18.21
C THR A 81 -30.23 -19.58 -17.35
N PRO A 82 -28.93 -19.82 -17.62
CA PRO A 82 -27.86 -19.16 -16.88
C PRO A 82 -28.08 -17.65 -16.99
N ILE A 83 -28.34 -17.00 -15.85
CA ILE A 83 -28.36 -15.55 -15.79
C ILE A 83 -26.90 -15.14 -15.97
N SER A 84 -26.56 -14.63 -17.16
CA SER A 84 -25.27 -13.96 -17.35
C SER A 84 -25.28 -12.75 -16.43
N VAL A 85 -24.46 -12.79 -15.37
CA VAL A 85 -24.19 -11.62 -14.55
C VAL A 85 -23.69 -10.53 -15.51
N PRO A 86 -24.34 -9.36 -15.59
CA PRO A 86 -23.88 -8.29 -16.47
C PRO A 86 -22.45 -7.93 -16.04
N THR A 87 -21.51 -8.17 -16.95
CA THR A 87 -20.14 -7.71 -16.79
C THR A 87 -20.14 -6.18 -16.86
N LEU A 88 -19.54 -5.53 -15.86
CA LEU A 88 -19.38 -4.07 -15.85
C LEU A 88 -18.82 -3.59 -17.19
N THR A 89 -19.36 -2.49 -17.69
CA THR A 89 -18.76 -1.75 -18.82
C THR A 89 -17.41 -1.16 -18.41
N ALA A 90 -16.60 -0.76 -19.38
CA ALA A 90 -15.29 -0.18 -19.11
C ALA A 90 -15.36 1.11 -18.26
N SER A 91 -16.40 1.94 -18.43
CA SER A 91 -16.61 3.14 -17.64
C SER A 91 -17.05 2.83 -16.21
N GLU A 92 -17.95 1.86 -16.02
CA GLU A 92 -18.39 1.45 -14.69
C GLU A 92 -17.22 0.83 -13.90
N GLU A 93 -16.34 0.08 -14.56
CA GLU A 93 -15.11 -0.43 -13.95
C GLU A 93 -14.20 0.70 -13.47
N GLN A 94 -13.96 1.71 -14.32
CA GLN A 94 -13.13 2.86 -13.95
C GLN A 94 -13.73 3.62 -12.76
N GLU A 95 -15.03 3.92 -12.77
CA GLU A 95 -15.70 4.61 -11.66
C GLU A 95 -15.59 3.86 -10.34
N LEU A 96 -15.75 2.52 -10.37
CA LEU A 96 -15.58 1.69 -9.19
C LEU A 96 -14.13 1.69 -8.69
N VAL A 97 -13.16 1.53 -9.59
CA VAL A 97 -11.74 1.52 -9.20
C VAL A 97 -11.34 2.87 -8.62
N LEU A 98 -11.81 3.97 -9.20
CA LEU A 98 -11.60 5.31 -8.64
C LEU A 98 -12.20 5.45 -7.25
N SER A 99 -13.41 4.92 -7.00
CA SER A 99 -13.98 4.96 -5.65
C SER A 99 -13.14 4.14 -4.66
N LEU A 100 -12.67 2.95 -5.07
CA LEU A 100 -11.82 2.09 -4.25
C LEU A 100 -10.44 2.69 -3.98
N LEU A 101 -9.85 3.43 -4.94
CA LEU A 101 -8.64 4.21 -4.71
C LEU A 101 -8.89 5.39 -3.74
N GLN A 102 -10.12 5.92 -3.73
CA GLN A 102 -10.50 7.04 -2.89
C GLN A 102 -10.75 6.65 -1.43
N ASP A 103 -11.45 5.54 -1.17
CA ASP A 103 -11.88 5.15 0.17
C ASP A 103 -11.23 3.86 0.70
N ASN A 104 -10.45 3.17 -0.14
CA ASN A 104 -9.83 1.88 0.15
C ASN A 104 -10.82 0.81 0.63
N GLY A 105 -12.08 0.85 0.18
CA GLY A 105 -13.14 -0.02 0.68
C GLY A 105 -13.51 0.23 2.14
N GLY A 106 -13.21 1.42 2.67
CA GLY A 106 -13.50 1.81 4.05
C GLY A 106 -12.53 1.24 5.10
N CYS A 107 -11.36 0.75 4.69
CA CYS A 107 -10.34 0.24 5.60
C CYS A 107 -9.00 0.99 5.48
N GLN A 108 -8.16 0.86 6.51
CA GLN A 108 -6.78 1.36 6.50
C GLN A 108 -5.81 0.25 6.10
N LEU A 109 -4.65 0.62 5.57
CA LEU A 109 -3.56 -0.34 5.32
C LEU A 109 -3.22 -1.09 6.64
N PRO A 110 -2.96 -2.41 6.58
CA PRO A 110 -2.60 -3.19 5.39
C PRO A 110 -3.79 -3.79 4.64
N CYS A 111 -5.04 -3.46 5.02
CA CYS A 111 -6.19 -3.84 4.22
C CYS A 111 -6.21 -3.06 2.91
N TRP A 112 -6.55 -3.74 1.82
CA TRP A 112 -6.65 -3.16 0.49
C TRP A 112 -8.01 -3.50 -0.12
N TRP A 113 -8.82 -2.48 -0.39
CA TRP A 113 -10.16 -2.63 -0.98
C TRP A 113 -11.08 -3.58 -0.21
N GLY A 114 -10.92 -3.64 1.12
CA GLY A 114 -11.67 -4.54 2.00
C GLY A 114 -11.05 -5.92 2.19
N PHE A 115 -9.90 -6.23 1.56
CA PHE A 115 -9.17 -7.47 1.76
C PHE A 115 -8.07 -7.29 2.80
N THR A 116 -8.15 -8.04 3.90
CA THR A 116 -7.17 -8.02 4.97
C THR A 116 -6.22 -9.22 4.82
N PRO A 117 -4.91 -9.00 4.62
CA PRO A 117 -3.92 -10.07 4.60
C PRO A 117 -3.92 -10.88 5.91
N GLY A 118 -3.81 -12.21 5.80
CA GLY A 118 -3.88 -13.17 6.90
C GLY A 118 -5.31 -13.54 7.34
N GLU A 119 -6.33 -12.82 6.85
CA GLU A 119 -7.73 -13.02 7.27
C GLU A 119 -8.66 -13.34 6.09
N THR A 120 -8.53 -12.60 4.98
CA THR A 120 -9.43 -12.75 3.83
C THR A 120 -9.10 -14.00 3.03
N THR A 121 -10.12 -14.81 2.77
CA THR A 121 -9.99 -16.00 1.91
C THR A 121 -9.87 -15.59 0.44
N TRP A 122 -9.08 -16.34 -0.33
CA TRP A 122 -9.01 -16.17 -1.77
C TRP A 122 -10.36 -16.37 -2.46
N GLN A 123 -11.22 -17.25 -1.94
CA GLN A 123 -12.57 -17.43 -2.46
C GLN A 123 -13.37 -16.12 -2.42
N THR A 124 -13.32 -15.39 -1.30
CA THR A 124 -13.98 -14.09 -1.14
C THR A 124 -13.49 -13.07 -2.19
N ALA A 125 -12.18 -12.96 -2.38
CA ALA A 125 -11.61 -12.06 -3.38
C ALA A 125 -11.96 -12.49 -4.82
N GLN A 126 -11.98 -13.79 -5.09
CA GLN A 126 -12.36 -14.33 -6.40
C GLN A 126 -13.82 -14.03 -6.74
N GLU A 127 -14.74 -14.11 -5.78
CA GLU A 127 -16.14 -13.73 -5.96
C GLU A 127 -16.28 -12.24 -6.27
N PHE A 128 -15.51 -11.38 -5.57
CA PHE A 128 -15.43 -9.96 -5.87
C PHE A 128 -14.93 -9.72 -7.30
N PHE A 129 -13.80 -10.30 -7.71
CA PHE A 129 -13.26 -10.13 -9.06
C PHE A 129 -14.21 -10.67 -10.15
N ALA A 130 -14.87 -11.80 -9.89
CA ALA A 130 -15.85 -12.35 -10.81
C ALA A 130 -17.05 -11.42 -11.01
N ALA A 131 -17.50 -10.73 -9.97
CA ALA A 131 -18.56 -9.71 -10.08
C ALA A 131 -18.14 -8.53 -10.97
N LEU A 132 -16.83 -8.26 -11.09
CA LEU A 132 -16.26 -7.28 -12.01
C LEU A 132 -15.97 -7.83 -13.41
N GLY A 133 -16.31 -9.10 -13.67
CA GLY A 133 -15.95 -9.80 -14.90
C GLY A 133 -14.44 -10.03 -15.07
N LYS A 134 -13.70 -10.03 -13.96
CA LYS A 134 -12.26 -10.29 -13.96
C LYS A 134 -12.00 -11.78 -13.68
N SER A 135 -10.98 -12.29 -14.37
CA SER A 135 -10.44 -13.62 -14.13
C SER A 135 -8.96 -13.47 -13.80
N PRO A 136 -8.57 -13.47 -12.51
CA PRO A 136 -7.18 -13.37 -12.08
C PRO A 136 -6.30 -14.42 -12.77
N ALA A 137 -5.13 -14.01 -13.28
CA ALA A 137 -4.15 -14.92 -13.84
C ALA A 137 -3.35 -15.58 -12.71
N ALA A 138 -3.29 -16.91 -12.67
CA ALA A 138 -2.65 -17.64 -11.58
C ALA A 138 -1.27 -18.19 -11.99
N TYR A 139 -0.29 -18.05 -11.08
CA TYR A 139 1.02 -18.66 -11.16
C TYR A 139 1.29 -19.46 -9.87
N HIS A 140 1.57 -20.75 -10.01
CA HIS A 140 1.85 -21.62 -8.87
C HIS A 140 3.34 -21.61 -8.54
N ASP A 141 3.67 -21.18 -7.33
CA ASP A 141 5.03 -21.23 -6.83
C ASP A 141 5.36 -22.63 -6.28
N PRO A 142 6.54 -23.20 -6.59
CA PRO A 142 6.97 -24.49 -6.07
C PRO A 142 6.98 -24.61 -4.53
N ARG A 143 7.00 -23.49 -3.80
CA ARG A 143 6.94 -23.42 -2.33
C ARG A 143 5.52 -23.43 -1.76
N GLY A 144 4.52 -23.70 -2.60
CA GLY A 144 3.14 -23.94 -2.17
C GLY A 144 2.28 -22.68 -2.07
N THR A 145 2.71 -21.55 -2.65
CA THR A 145 1.84 -20.38 -2.82
C THR A 145 1.28 -20.31 -4.24
N VAL A 146 0.18 -19.57 -4.39
CA VAL A 146 -0.37 -19.19 -5.69
C VAL A 146 -0.35 -17.67 -5.78
N ASN A 147 0.28 -17.15 -6.82
CA ASN A 147 0.36 -15.72 -7.11
C ASN A 147 -0.69 -15.40 -8.16
N TYR A 148 -1.61 -14.50 -7.83
CA TYR A 148 -2.65 -14.06 -8.74
C TYR A 148 -2.39 -12.64 -9.20
N THR A 149 -2.51 -12.38 -10.50
CA THR A 149 -2.43 -11.04 -11.08
C THR A 149 -3.80 -10.62 -11.57
N VAL A 150 -4.23 -9.42 -11.17
CA VAL A 150 -5.49 -8.80 -11.61
C VAL A 150 -5.18 -7.44 -12.22
N ARG A 151 -5.81 -7.13 -13.36
CA ARG A 151 -5.63 -5.87 -14.09
C ARG A 151 -6.93 -5.08 -14.10
N PHE A 152 -6.86 -3.83 -13.68
CA PHE A 152 -8.00 -2.92 -13.58
C PHE A 152 -7.83 -1.78 -14.57
N ARG A 153 -8.88 -1.44 -15.30
CA ARG A 153 -8.87 -0.24 -16.14
C ARG A 153 -8.98 1.00 -15.27
N VAL A 154 -8.16 1.99 -15.57
CA VAL A 154 -8.21 3.30 -14.94
C VAL A 154 -8.14 4.38 -16.03
N PRO A 155 -8.51 5.63 -15.72
CA PRO A 155 -8.22 6.74 -16.61
C PRO A 155 -6.71 6.97 -16.80
N GLU A 156 -6.33 7.56 -17.93
CA GLU A 156 -4.91 7.86 -18.26
C GLU A 156 -4.21 8.80 -17.27
N TRP A 157 -4.97 9.53 -16.45
CA TRP A 157 -4.43 10.41 -15.41
C TRP A 157 -4.13 9.70 -14.09
N ILE A 158 -4.61 8.45 -13.92
CA ILE A 158 -4.15 7.57 -12.83
C ILE A 158 -2.94 6.77 -13.28
N ASP A 159 -2.97 6.25 -14.51
CA ASP A 159 -1.88 5.50 -15.09
C ASP A 159 -1.87 5.72 -16.60
N GLN A 160 -0.71 6.05 -17.16
CA GLN A 160 -0.58 6.41 -18.58
C GLN A 160 -0.90 5.26 -19.53
N GLU A 161 -0.72 4.01 -19.09
CA GLU A 161 -1.08 2.82 -19.86
C GLU A 161 -2.59 2.49 -19.74
N GLY A 162 -3.35 3.28 -18.99
CA GLY A 162 -4.80 3.17 -18.82
C GLY A 162 -5.23 1.99 -17.96
N HIS A 163 -4.32 1.42 -17.17
CA HIS A 163 -4.63 0.31 -16.28
C HIS A 163 -3.62 0.21 -15.14
N ILE A 164 -4.05 -0.34 -14.00
CA ILE A 164 -3.18 -0.72 -12.89
C ILE A 164 -3.19 -2.24 -12.70
N GLN A 165 -2.16 -2.76 -12.06
CA GLN A 165 -2.05 -4.18 -11.73
C GLN A 165 -2.00 -4.41 -10.22
N GLN A 166 -2.56 -5.53 -9.78
CA GLN A 166 -2.47 -5.98 -8.39
C GLN A 166 -2.07 -7.44 -8.35
N HIS A 167 -1.23 -7.77 -7.37
CA HIS A 167 -0.79 -9.12 -7.13
C HIS A 167 -1.23 -9.60 -5.75
N TYR A 168 -1.68 -10.85 -5.69
CA TYR A 168 -2.12 -11.49 -4.47
C TYR A 168 -1.35 -12.79 -4.28
N VAL A 169 -0.59 -12.89 -3.20
CA VAL A 169 0.07 -14.13 -2.81
C VAL A 169 -0.87 -14.87 -1.88
N VAL A 170 -1.25 -16.09 -2.26
CA VAL A 170 -2.21 -16.90 -1.53
C VAL A 170 -1.56 -18.19 -1.05
N ARG A 171 -1.76 -18.52 0.22
CA ARG A 171 -1.35 -19.77 0.85
C ARG A 171 -2.52 -20.39 1.57
N ASP A 172 -2.73 -21.69 1.36
CA ASP A 172 -3.82 -22.46 2.00
C ASP A 172 -5.21 -21.80 1.85
N GLY A 173 -5.43 -21.11 0.72
CA GLY A 173 -6.68 -20.42 0.42
C GLY A 173 -6.87 -19.07 1.13
N ILE A 174 -5.86 -18.54 1.82
CA ILE A 174 -5.87 -17.24 2.50
C ILE A 174 -4.90 -16.29 1.79
N ILE A 175 -5.29 -15.02 1.64
CA ILE A 175 -4.41 -13.97 1.12
C ILE A 175 -3.32 -13.68 2.15
N GLU A 176 -2.06 -13.93 1.80
CA GLU A 176 -0.91 -13.71 2.67
C GLU A 176 -0.28 -12.32 2.43
N VAL A 177 -0.16 -11.94 1.15
CA VAL A 177 0.42 -10.65 0.73
C VAL A 177 -0.42 -10.04 -0.40
N ILE A 178 -0.56 -8.72 -0.36
CA ILE A 178 -1.12 -7.92 -1.44
C ILE A 178 -0.04 -6.97 -1.94
N VAL A 179 0.23 -6.98 -3.24
CA VAL A 179 1.03 -5.94 -3.92
C VAL A 179 0.06 -5.10 -4.73
N ALA A 180 -0.05 -3.83 -4.38
CA ALA A 180 -1.02 -2.91 -4.95
C ALA A 180 -0.31 -1.72 -5.60
N ASP A 181 -0.63 -1.51 -6.88
CA ASP A 181 -0.31 -0.30 -7.61
C ASP A 181 -1.51 0.66 -7.58
N PRO A 182 -1.46 1.75 -6.78
CA PRO A 182 -2.48 2.79 -6.77
C PRO A 182 -2.40 3.77 -7.95
N GLY A 183 -1.39 3.67 -8.83
CA GLY A 183 -1.06 4.69 -9.82
C GLY A 183 -0.81 6.07 -9.19
N ASP A 184 -1.18 7.12 -9.90
CA ASP A 184 -1.06 8.53 -9.49
C ASP A 184 -2.15 8.98 -8.49
N SER A 185 -2.75 8.04 -7.76
CA SER A 185 -3.76 8.35 -6.74
C SER A 185 -3.18 9.24 -5.65
N GLN A 186 -3.85 10.39 -5.43
CA GLN A 186 -3.40 11.41 -4.48
C GLN A 186 -3.36 10.92 -3.03
N ASN A 187 -4.15 9.88 -2.70
CA ASN A 187 -4.25 9.31 -1.37
C ASN A 187 -3.00 8.54 -0.90
N TYR A 188 -2.14 8.13 -1.84
CA TYR A 188 -0.96 7.30 -1.54
C TYR A 188 0.37 8.01 -1.83
N THR A 189 0.32 9.30 -2.15
CA THR A 189 1.51 10.16 -2.24
C THR A 189 2.30 10.13 -0.93
N LEU A 190 3.61 10.36 -1.01
CA LEU A 190 4.49 10.33 0.17
C LEU A 190 3.98 11.20 1.34
N PRO A 191 3.57 12.46 1.14
CA PRO A 191 3.06 13.28 2.23
C PRO A 191 1.79 12.69 2.86
N GLN A 192 0.88 12.13 2.06
CA GLN A 192 -0.36 11.54 2.57
C GLN A 192 -0.11 10.26 3.36
N LEU A 193 0.80 9.40 2.88
CA LEU A 193 1.16 8.19 3.60
C LEU A 193 1.81 8.52 4.96
N LEU A 194 2.76 9.46 4.97
CA LEU A 194 3.40 9.92 6.20
C LEU A 194 2.39 10.55 7.17
N ALA A 195 1.45 11.35 6.67
CA ALA A 195 0.40 11.97 7.49
C ALA A 195 -0.56 10.94 8.11
N ALA A 196 -0.89 9.87 7.36
CA ALA A 196 -1.81 8.83 7.81
C ALA A 196 -1.17 7.84 8.79
N TYR A 197 0.08 7.43 8.55
CA TYR A 197 0.73 6.33 9.30
C TYR A 197 1.86 6.79 10.23
N GLY A 198 2.26 8.06 10.15
CA GLY A 198 3.34 8.65 10.92
C GLY A 198 4.72 8.30 10.38
N GLN A 199 5.71 8.36 11.27
CA GLN A 199 7.09 8.06 10.96
C GLN A 199 7.28 6.55 10.67
N PRO A 200 7.98 6.17 9.59
CA PRO A 200 8.33 4.77 9.32
C PRO A 200 9.36 4.25 10.33
N THR A 201 9.43 2.93 10.49
CA THR A 201 10.39 2.26 11.38
C THR A 201 11.77 2.17 10.74
N GLU A 202 11.83 1.94 9.43
CA GLU A 202 13.05 1.94 8.65
C GLU A 202 12.82 2.65 7.30
N LEU A 203 13.89 3.27 6.79
CA LEU A 203 13.92 3.91 5.48
C LEU A 203 15.13 3.42 4.71
N TRP A 204 14.87 3.00 3.48
CA TRP A 204 15.89 2.48 2.59
C TRP A 204 15.90 3.25 1.29
N VAL A 205 17.08 3.42 0.72
CA VAL A 205 17.32 4.14 -0.53
C VAL A 205 18.08 3.22 -1.46
N ARG A 206 17.72 3.27 -2.75
CA ARG A 206 18.49 2.66 -3.83
C ARG A 206 18.47 3.58 -5.03
N THR A 207 19.61 3.70 -5.70
CA THR A 207 19.75 4.27 -7.03
C THR A 207 21.00 3.67 -7.70
N PHE A 208 21.46 4.26 -8.80
CA PHE A 208 22.55 3.74 -9.62
C PHE A 208 23.54 4.86 -9.95
N SER A 209 24.82 4.53 -10.11
CA SER A 209 25.86 5.49 -10.49
C SER A 209 25.95 5.79 -11.99
N MET A 210 25.34 4.95 -12.83
CA MET A 210 25.32 5.11 -14.28
C MET A 210 24.06 4.50 -14.90
N VAL A 211 23.60 5.13 -15.98
CA VAL A 211 22.51 4.62 -16.81
C VAL A 211 23.05 3.44 -17.63
N ALA A 212 22.25 2.40 -17.82
CA ALA A 212 22.56 1.33 -18.78
C ALA A 212 22.36 1.84 -20.22
N ASP A 213 23.27 2.70 -20.71
CA ASP A 213 23.47 3.16 -22.10
C ASP A 213 22.25 3.57 -22.98
N GLN A 214 21.00 3.56 -22.50
CA GLN A 214 19.80 3.72 -23.33
C GLN A 214 18.78 4.79 -22.87
N ASP A 215 18.82 5.27 -21.62
CA ASP A 215 17.77 6.16 -21.07
C ASP A 215 18.26 7.59 -20.83
N ASP A 216 18.58 8.36 -21.88
CA ASP A 216 18.74 9.84 -21.91
C ASP A 216 19.50 10.54 -20.73
N GLY A 217 20.22 9.81 -19.89
CA GLY A 217 20.84 10.30 -18.65
C GLY A 217 19.97 10.22 -17.38
N GLU A 218 18.78 9.61 -17.41
CA GLU A 218 17.91 9.43 -16.25
C GLU A 218 18.22 8.12 -15.49
N LEU A 219 18.24 8.22 -14.17
CA LEU A 219 18.49 7.14 -13.23
C LEU A 219 17.22 6.85 -12.45
N PRO A 220 16.78 5.58 -12.36
CA PRO A 220 15.74 5.24 -11.41
C PRO A 220 16.26 5.37 -9.99
N PHE A 221 15.37 5.79 -9.09
CA PHE A 221 15.58 5.75 -7.66
C PHE A 221 14.39 5.14 -6.94
N PHE A 222 14.67 4.58 -5.78
CA PHE A 222 13.72 3.90 -4.91
C PHE A 222 13.90 4.44 -3.50
N VAL A 223 12.80 4.88 -2.89
CA VAL A 223 12.75 5.22 -1.46
C VAL A 223 11.70 4.34 -0.80
N LEU A 224 12.15 3.40 0.03
CA LEU A 224 11.28 2.43 0.69
C LEU A 224 11.01 2.85 2.13
N LEU A 225 9.72 2.96 2.47
CA LEU A 225 9.21 3.17 3.83
C LEU A 225 8.74 1.84 4.40
N HIS A 226 9.33 1.44 5.52
CA HIS A 226 8.95 0.23 6.24
C HIS A 226 8.19 0.55 7.53
N TYR A 227 6.91 0.17 7.59
CA TYR A 227 6.11 0.16 8.81
C TYR A 227 5.90 -1.28 9.29
N GLN A 228 6.93 -1.88 9.87
CA GLN A 228 6.97 -3.31 10.19
C GLN A 228 5.77 -3.79 11.02
N GLN A 229 5.44 -3.04 12.08
CA GLN A 229 4.33 -3.38 12.98
C GLN A 229 2.94 -3.18 12.36
N ARG A 230 2.87 -2.51 11.21
CA ARG A 230 1.61 -2.24 10.49
C ARG A 230 1.45 -3.12 9.25
N GLY A 231 2.47 -3.89 8.88
CA GLY A 231 2.40 -4.72 7.69
C GLY A 231 2.46 -3.93 6.38
N ILE A 232 3.21 -2.82 6.34
CA ILE A 232 3.27 -1.92 5.17
C ILE A 232 4.70 -1.72 4.71
N TRP A 233 4.94 -1.97 3.44
CA TRP A 233 6.06 -1.47 2.65
C TRP A 233 5.51 -0.58 1.55
N ALA A 234 5.99 0.66 1.52
CA ALA A 234 5.69 1.60 0.44
C ALA A 234 6.99 1.95 -0.27
N GLU A 235 7.11 1.58 -1.53
CA GLU A 235 8.27 1.87 -2.35
C GLU A 235 7.93 3.00 -3.32
N TYR A 236 8.56 4.16 -3.12
CA TYR A 236 8.44 5.30 -4.00
C TYR A 236 9.47 5.21 -5.10
N ILE A 237 8.99 5.17 -6.35
CA ILE A 237 9.79 4.93 -7.56
C ILE A 237 9.75 6.18 -8.42
N GLY A 238 10.91 6.73 -8.72
CA GLY A 238 11.01 7.92 -9.56
C GLY A 238 12.26 7.91 -10.43
N LEU A 239 12.36 8.92 -11.28
CA LEU A 239 13.50 9.16 -12.15
C LEU A 239 14.23 10.43 -11.72
N THR A 240 15.54 10.44 -11.88
CA THR A 240 16.39 11.59 -11.55
C THR A 240 17.61 11.67 -12.47
N CYS A 241 18.38 12.74 -12.38
CA CYS A 241 19.65 12.88 -13.07
C CYS A 241 20.74 13.29 -12.07
N THR A 242 21.95 12.78 -12.26
CA THR A 242 23.12 13.22 -11.49
C THR A 242 23.41 14.71 -11.73
N LYS A 243 23.68 15.46 -10.66
CA LYS A 243 24.06 16.88 -10.67
C LYS A 243 25.28 17.06 -9.78
N ASP A 244 26.40 17.53 -10.34
CA ASP A 244 27.61 17.86 -9.58
C ASP A 244 28.09 16.73 -8.63
N ALA A 245 28.10 15.48 -9.13
CA ALA A 245 28.43 14.25 -8.38
C ALA A 245 27.46 13.89 -7.23
N GLN A 246 26.31 14.56 -7.13
CA GLN A 246 25.19 14.18 -6.27
C GLN A 246 24.02 13.66 -7.11
N ILE A 247 23.20 12.81 -6.52
CA ILE A 247 21.97 12.30 -7.11
C ILE A 247 20.80 12.80 -6.24
N PRO A 248 19.99 13.76 -6.74
CA PRO A 248 18.84 14.25 -6.01
C PRO A 248 17.67 13.25 -6.12
N LEU A 249 17.08 12.84 -5.01
CA LEU A 249 15.95 11.91 -4.97
C LEU A 249 14.72 12.66 -4.47
N CYS A 250 13.70 12.78 -5.31
CA CYS A 250 12.52 13.60 -5.03
C CYS A 250 11.27 12.71 -4.88
N PRO A 251 11.14 11.95 -3.77
CA PRO A 251 10.10 10.94 -3.63
C PRO A 251 8.67 11.51 -3.49
N GLN A 252 8.52 12.81 -3.27
CA GLN A 252 7.20 13.47 -3.29
C GLN A 252 6.55 13.52 -4.67
N TYR A 253 7.32 13.33 -5.75
CA TYR A 253 6.83 13.28 -7.13
C TYR A 253 6.89 11.86 -7.73
N ALA A 254 7.28 10.88 -6.92
CA ALA A 254 7.42 9.49 -7.34
C ALA A 254 6.07 8.76 -7.30
N GLY A 255 5.91 7.79 -8.20
CA GLY A 255 4.84 6.80 -8.08
C GLY A 255 5.12 5.88 -6.88
N VAL A 256 4.10 5.20 -6.37
CA VAL A 256 4.24 4.32 -5.22
C VAL A 256 3.77 2.92 -5.55
N LEU A 257 4.50 1.93 -5.05
CA LEU A 257 4.04 0.55 -4.99
C LEU A 257 3.88 0.14 -3.53
N LEU A 258 2.73 -0.46 -3.21
CA LEU A 258 2.43 -0.92 -1.86
C LEU A 258 2.56 -2.43 -1.78
N ARG A 259 3.28 -2.91 -0.76
CA ARG A 259 3.27 -4.32 -0.36
C ARG A 259 2.74 -4.42 1.06
N LEU A 260 1.69 -5.23 1.22
CA LEU A 260 0.85 -5.28 2.41
C LEU A 260 0.75 -6.71 2.90
N TRP A 261 0.94 -6.92 4.20
CA TRP A 261 0.87 -8.24 4.84
C TRP A 261 0.28 -8.15 6.25
N SER A 262 0.02 -9.31 6.86
CA SER A 262 -0.58 -9.38 8.19
C SER A 262 0.45 -9.02 9.27
N PRO A 263 0.18 -8.06 10.18
CA PRO A 263 1.08 -7.75 11.28
C PRO A 263 1.33 -8.99 12.17
N GLY A 264 2.59 -9.36 12.35
CA GLY A 264 2.98 -10.51 13.18
C GLY A 264 3.09 -11.85 12.43
N HIS A 265 2.68 -11.91 11.16
CA HIS A 265 2.95 -13.03 10.24
C HIS A 265 3.82 -12.51 9.08
N GLY A 266 5.14 -12.60 9.24
CA GLY A 266 6.14 -12.11 8.28
C GLY A 266 7.20 -11.29 8.98
N THR A 267 8.33 -11.92 9.35
CA THR A 267 9.40 -11.25 10.12
C THR A 267 10.71 -11.09 9.33
N ALA A 268 10.83 -11.58 8.10
CA ALA A 268 12.07 -11.44 7.36
C ALA A 268 11.83 -11.07 5.89
N LEU A 269 12.60 -10.07 5.43
CA LEU A 269 12.93 -9.83 4.02
C LEU A 269 13.32 -11.12 3.26
N GLU A 270 13.72 -12.17 4.00
CA GLU A 270 14.22 -13.44 3.50
C GLU A 270 13.12 -14.44 3.10
N ASP A 271 11.88 -14.28 3.55
CA ASP A 271 10.75 -15.14 3.12
C ASP A 271 10.07 -14.63 1.83
N LEU A 272 10.49 -13.47 1.32
CA LEU A 272 9.96 -12.81 0.14
C LEU A 272 10.70 -13.16 -1.16
N ASP A 273 11.29 -14.35 -1.25
CA ASP A 273 11.82 -14.87 -2.52
C ASP A 273 10.69 -15.16 -3.56
N THR A 274 9.42 -14.80 -3.30
CA THR A 274 8.27 -14.92 -4.22
C THR A 274 7.88 -13.57 -4.83
N ILE A 275 8.44 -13.31 -6.03
CA ILE A 275 7.73 -12.97 -7.27
C ILE A 275 6.87 -11.68 -7.32
N VAL A 276 7.21 -10.87 -8.34
CA VAL A 276 6.61 -9.63 -8.85
C VAL A 276 6.66 -8.44 -7.87
N ASP A 277 7.51 -7.48 -8.24
CA ASP A 277 7.59 -6.10 -7.75
C ASP A 277 7.82 -5.92 -6.24
N GLY A 278 8.90 -6.51 -5.74
CA GLY A 278 9.45 -6.17 -4.41
C GLY A 278 10.95 -6.37 -4.42
N ILE A 279 11.61 -5.95 -3.34
CA ILE A 279 13.05 -6.18 -3.17
C ILE A 279 13.29 -7.68 -3.22
N SER A 280 13.75 -8.16 -4.37
CA SER A 280 14.20 -9.54 -4.47
C SER A 280 15.43 -9.69 -3.56
N LYS A 281 15.68 -10.90 -3.06
CA LYS A 281 16.92 -11.18 -2.33
C LYS A 281 18.18 -10.80 -3.13
N ALA A 282 18.09 -10.83 -4.46
CA ALA A 282 19.14 -10.37 -5.36
C ALA A 282 19.32 -8.84 -5.33
N GLU A 283 18.27 -8.09 -5.00
CA GLU A 283 18.29 -6.63 -4.96
C GLU A 283 18.58 -6.04 -3.58
N ALA A 284 18.30 -6.79 -2.51
CA ALA A 284 18.52 -6.36 -1.13
C ALA A 284 19.94 -5.77 -0.89
N PRO A 285 21.04 -6.32 -1.45
CA PRO A 285 22.38 -5.74 -1.29
C PRO A 285 22.58 -4.35 -1.90
N TYR A 286 21.68 -3.90 -2.79
CA TYR A 286 21.76 -2.59 -3.44
C TYR A 286 20.95 -1.51 -2.70
N TYR A 287 20.22 -1.86 -1.65
CA TYR A 287 19.59 -0.88 -0.76
C TYR A 287 20.53 -0.49 0.36
N ARG A 288 20.50 0.79 0.72
CA ARG A 288 21.21 1.36 1.86
C ARG A 288 20.23 2.04 2.79
N PHE A 289 20.54 2.10 4.08
CA PHE A 289 19.74 2.89 5.02
C PHE A 289 19.79 4.38 4.65
N LEU A 290 18.71 5.11 4.93
CA LEU A 290 18.62 6.55 4.65
C LEU A 290 19.81 7.33 5.21
N GLU A 291 20.15 7.09 6.48
CA GLU A 291 21.23 7.79 7.18
C GLU A 291 22.58 7.57 6.48
N GLU A 292 22.83 6.35 6.01
CA GLU A 292 24.05 6.00 5.26
C GLU A 292 24.09 6.65 3.88
N ALA A 293 22.92 6.73 3.22
CA ALA A 293 22.83 7.22 1.85
C ALA A 293 22.82 8.75 1.74
N THR A 294 22.29 9.48 2.73
CA THR A 294 21.93 10.90 2.57
C THR A 294 22.35 11.80 3.74
N ASN A 295 22.83 11.25 4.86
CA ASN A 295 23.01 11.93 6.15
C ASN A 295 21.71 12.46 6.82
N TRP A 296 20.53 12.08 6.32
CA TRP A 296 19.26 12.43 6.95
C TRP A 296 18.88 11.41 8.02
N SER A 297 18.33 11.87 9.14
CA SER A 297 17.64 10.98 10.05
C SER A 297 16.20 10.70 9.58
N ILE A 298 15.63 9.56 9.98
CA ILE A 298 14.21 9.25 9.75
C ILE A 298 13.30 10.38 10.25
N GLU A 299 13.60 11.01 11.39
CA GLU A 299 12.82 12.12 11.94
C GLU A 299 12.87 13.36 11.02
N GLN A 300 14.06 13.72 10.53
CA GLN A 300 14.21 14.84 9.61
C GLN A 300 13.47 14.58 8.30
N PHE A 301 13.53 13.34 7.79
CA PHE A 301 12.77 12.92 6.63
C PHE A 301 11.27 13.10 6.87
N TYR A 302 10.74 12.55 7.96
CA TYR A 302 9.32 12.63 8.31
C TYR A 302 8.85 14.09 8.40
N GLN A 303 9.51 14.92 9.20
CA GLN A 303 9.11 16.33 9.40
C GLN A 303 9.13 17.14 8.10
N THR A 304 10.02 16.80 7.17
CA THR A 304 10.14 17.48 5.88
C THR A 304 9.09 17.01 4.88
N PHE A 305 8.98 15.69 4.67
CA PHE A 305 8.18 15.11 3.60
C PHE A 305 6.71 14.92 3.96
N VAL A 306 6.32 15.03 5.23
CA VAL A 306 4.90 15.09 5.63
C VAL A 306 4.22 16.39 5.14
N GLN A 307 5.00 17.42 4.83
CA GLN A 307 4.48 18.68 4.31
C GLN A 307 4.18 18.56 2.80
N PRO A 308 2.92 18.72 2.36
CA PRO A 308 2.54 18.48 0.96
C PRO A 308 3.18 19.45 -0.04
N ASP A 309 3.51 20.67 0.40
CA ASP A 309 4.10 21.70 -0.46
C ASP A 309 5.65 21.62 -0.50
N ASN A 310 6.27 20.64 0.16
CA ASN A 310 7.72 20.49 0.23
C ASN A 310 8.33 20.26 -1.16
N GLN A 311 9.35 21.07 -1.50
CA GLN A 311 10.10 20.96 -2.75
C GLN A 311 11.52 20.38 -2.55
N THR A 312 11.86 19.99 -1.32
CA THR A 312 13.19 19.45 -0.98
C THR A 312 13.33 18.03 -1.54
N CYS A 313 14.50 17.73 -2.09
CA CYS A 313 14.90 16.38 -2.47
C CYS A 313 15.99 15.90 -1.52
N LEU A 314 16.05 14.59 -1.29
CA LEU A 314 17.21 13.96 -0.66
C LEU A 314 18.40 14.08 -1.61
N GLU A 315 19.62 14.17 -1.09
CA GLU A 315 20.82 14.09 -1.92
C GLU A 315 21.70 12.94 -1.45
N THR A 316 22.20 12.17 -2.40
CA THR A 316 23.14 11.07 -2.16
C THR A 316 24.35 11.18 -3.09
N PRO A 317 25.57 10.91 -2.60
CA PRO A 317 26.77 10.93 -3.45
C PRO A 317 26.70 9.86 -4.55
N ALA A 318 27.06 10.22 -5.78
CA ALA A 318 27.02 9.28 -6.91
C ALA A 318 28.03 8.13 -6.78
N ASP A 319 29.15 8.34 -6.08
CA ASP A 319 30.20 7.33 -5.84
C ASP A 319 29.83 6.30 -4.76
N LEU A 320 28.68 6.48 -4.09
CA LEU A 320 28.13 5.52 -3.15
C LEU A 320 27.45 4.31 -3.85
N TRP A 321 27.11 4.46 -5.14
CA TRP A 321 26.30 3.52 -5.92
C TRP A 321 27.13 2.82 -7.00
#